data_AF-A0A947PXN6-F1
#
_entry.id   AF-A0A947PXN6-F1
#
_cell.length_a   1.000
_cell.length_b   1.000
_cell.length_c   1.000
_cell.angle_alpha   90.00
_cell.angle_beta   90.00
_cell.angle_gamma   90.00
#
_symmetry.space_group_name_H-M   'P 1'
#
loop_
_entity.id
_entity.type
_entity.pdbx_description
1 polymer ?
#
loop_
_entity_poly.entity_id
_entity_poly.type
_entity_poly.pdbx_seq_one_letter_code
_entity_poly.pdbx_strand_id
1 'polypeptide(L)'
;MSRFFVIFEASAAYSINAPTIQALVNGTVVSSALVTAQTGIGTSLLYFELDFPSSGTFPGALSFRFSDGFGEPRTVTIDRISINGQAIDTTYISMLSLTQGQSSAIASAPIDFVFGRTEPTPVDIGTPDITGTAGNDELAGTDGRDIISAAAGDDRVLAGAGENVVSGGAGNDTLHGGADNDLLSGDADSDYIMGGAGDDLLYGGAGEDVLIGGAGNDVLNGGADNDTLYGDAGNDVLYGEAGNDELLGNAGNDYLYGDAGDDWMDGGAGNDTMYGDTGADLMNGGGGDDVMYGEDDNDDMNGGAGNDTMDGGAGIDRMRGGAGNDIMHGGDGDDYMLGEAGDDRLHGDGGLDALVGGAGADSMYGGAGNDHLFGNGPIMAQAVTLTYNNAGLSYSIATNSYYMVVNTP
;
A
#
# COMPACT_ATOMS: atom_id res chain seq x y z
N MET A 1 31.55 -19.01 -6.33
CA MET A 1 30.67 -18.39 -5.33
C MET A 1 30.28 -17.03 -5.86
N SER A 2 29.01 -16.67 -5.75
CA SER A 2 28.53 -15.32 -6.02
C SER A 2 28.64 -14.53 -4.71
N ARG A 3 29.36 -13.42 -4.73
CA ARG A 3 29.51 -12.51 -3.58
C ARG A 3 28.48 -11.41 -3.69
N PHE A 4 27.70 -11.24 -2.63
CA PHE A 4 26.75 -10.15 -2.50
C PHE A 4 27.19 -9.23 -1.38
N PHE A 5 27.25 -7.95 -1.68
CA PHE A 5 27.41 -6.90 -0.69
C PHE A 5 26.05 -6.29 -0.42
N VAL A 6 25.59 -6.41 0.83
CA VAL A 6 24.41 -5.69 1.33
C VAL A 6 24.93 -4.55 2.20
N ILE A 7 24.56 -3.32 1.85
CA ILE A 7 24.94 -2.11 2.56
C ILE A 7 23.69 -1.47 3.13
N PHE A 8 23.73 -1.18 4.43
CA PHE A 8 22.71 -0.40 5.13
C PHE A 8 23.29 0.97 5.45
N GLU A 9 22.65 2.03 4.96
CA GLU A 9 22.90 3.42 5.38
C GLU A 9 21.88 3.82 6.45
N ALA A 10 22.31 4.47 7.53
CA ALA A 10 21.46 4.90 8.63
C ALA A 10 21.71 6.37 9.02
N SER A 11 20.65 7.12 9.30
CA SER A 11 20.68 8.58 9.43
C SER A 11 21.58 9.17 10.53
N ALA A 12 22.11 8.35 11.45
CA ALA A 12 23.12 8.76 12.42
C ALA A 12 24.19 7.71 12.72
N ALA A 13 25.37 8.18 13.17
CA ALA A 13 26.53 7.35 13.42
C ALA A 13 26.40 6.51 14.71
N TYR A 14 25.87 5.29 14.59
CA TYR A 14 25.73 4.34 15.70
C TYR A 14 26.82 3.25 15.71
N SER A 15 27.36 2.95 16.89
CA SER A 15 28.22 1.77 17.08
C SER A 15 27.40 0.53 17.39
N ILE A 16 26.86 -0.12 16.35
CA ILE A 16 26.24 -1.45 16.50
C ILE A 16 27.36 -2.46 16.71
N ASN A 17 27.34 -3.19 17.83
CA ASN A 17 28.32 -4.24 18.08
C ASN A 17 27.99 -5.46 17.20
N ALA A 18 29.00 -6.04 16.56
CA ALA A 18 28.84 -7.12 15.58
C ALA A 18 28.10 -8.42 16.00
N PRO A 19 28.06 -8.88 17.28
CA PRO A 19 27.52 -10.21 17.59
C PRO A 19 25.99 -10.29 17.69
N THR A 20 25.25 -9.22 17.38
CA THR A 20 23.79 -9.15 17.60
C THR A 20 22.92 -9.22 16.34
N ILE A 21 23.50 -9.50 15.16
CA ILE A 21 22.75 -9.61 13.90
C ILE A 21 22.84 -11.03 13.35
N GLN A 22 21.71 -11.60 12.96
CA GLN A 22 21.60 -12.89 12.28
C GLN A 22 20.92 -12.71 10.92
N ALA A 23 21.51 -13.32 9.89
CA ALA A 23 20.86 -13.51 8.59
C ALA A 23 20.15 -14.88 8.60
N LEU A 24 18.93 -14.91 8.09
CA LEU A 24 18.09 -16.11 8.02
C LEU A 24 17.66 -16.33 6.58
N VAL A 25 17.79 -17.58 6.12
CA VAL A 25 17.22 -18.05 4.86
C VAL A 25 16.13 -19.07 5.23
N ASN A 26 14.89 -18.84 4.80
CA ASN A 26 13.72 -19.66 5.17
C ASN A 26 13.65 -19.91 6.69
N GLY A 27 13.73 -18.84 7.48
CA GLY A 27 13.70 -18.90 8.95
C GLY A 27 14.90 -19.59 9.62
N THR A 28 15.88 -20.08 8.87
CA THR A 28 17.05 -20.80 9.39
C THR A 28 18.28 -19.91 9.44
N VAL A 29 18.89 -19.79 10.63
CA VAL A 29 20.09 -18.96 10.85
C VAL A 29 21.27 -19.50 10.03
N VAL A 30 21.80 -18.68 9.12
CA VAL A 30 22.98 -19.01 8.33
C VAL A 30 24.22 -18.89 9.22
N SER A 31 25.10 -19.89 9.22
CA SER A 31 26.19 -19.96 10.22
C SER A 31 27.19 -18.80 10.08
N SER A 32 27.66 -18.30 11.23
CA SER A 32 28.43 -17.06 11.42
C SER A 32 29.84 -16.98 10.80
N ALA A 33 30.17 -17.84 9.84
CA ALA A 33 31.38 -17.73 9.01
C ALA A 33 31.23 -16.74 7.83
N LEU A 34 30.05 -16.09 7.73
CA LEU A 34 29.57 -15.39 6.53
C LEU A 34 28.98 -13.99 6.82
N VAL A 35 29.39 -13.37 7.92
CA VAL A 35 29.10 -11.96 8.22
C VAL A 35 30.32 -11.34 8.88
N THR A 36 31.04 -10.47 8.15
CA THR A 36 32.12 -9.65 8.71
C THR A 36 31.66 -8.20 8.82
N ALA A 37 30.96 -7.86 9.91
CA ALA A 37 30.59 -6.47 10.18
C ALA A 37 31.86 -5.64 10.51
N GLN A 38 32.28 -4.78 9.57
CA GLN A 38 33.29 -3.75 9.83
C GLN A 38 32.59 -2.43 10.18
N THR A 39 32.59 -2.07 11.45
CA THR A 39 32.20 -0.72 11.89
C THR A 39 33.40 0.23 11.80
N GLY A 40 33.32 1.20 10.89
CA GLY A 40 34.14 2.40 10.99
C GLY A 40 33.69 3.23 12.20
N ILE A 41 34.63 3.70 13.03
CA ILE A 41 34.27 4.57 14.16
C ILE A 41 33.74 5.89 13.58
N GLY A 42 32.42 6.11 13.69
CA GLY A 42 31.77 7.34 13.21
C GLY A 42 31.17 7.27 11.79
N THR A 43 30.97 6.09 11.21
CA THR A 43 30.29 5.94 9.91
C THR A 43 28.92 5.28 10.03
N SER A 44 27.91 5.89 9.42
CA SER A 44 26.51 5.44 9.27
C SER A 44 26.28 4.15 8.46
N LEU A 45 27.32 3.34 8.24
CA LEU A 45 27.33 2.28 7.23
C LEU A 45 27.54 0.91 7.88
N LEU A 46 26.59 0.00 7.66
CA LEU A 46 26.71 -1.43 7.97
C LEU A 46 26.96 -2.24 6.70
N TYR A 47 27.97 -3.10 6.74
CA TYR A 47 28.38 -3.94 5.61
C TYR A 47 28.19 -5.42 5.93
N PHE A 48 27.51 -6.14 5.03
CA PHE A 48 27.39 -7.59 5.03
C PHE A 48 27.97 -8.14 3.73
N GLU A 49 28.84 -9.15 3.85
CA GLU A 49 29.43 -9.87 2.72
C GLU A 49 28.91 -11.31 2.75
N LEU A 50 28.03 -11.64 1.80
CA LEU A 50 27.38 -12.95 1.69
C LEU A 50 27.96 -13.73 0.49
N ASP A 51 28.75 -14.78 0.74
CA ASP A 51 29.15 -15.77 -0.27
C ASP A 51 28.06 -16.84 -0.44
N PHE A 52 27.47 -16.95 -1.64
CA PHE A 52 26.59 -18.05 -2.03
C PHE A 52 27.24 -18.97 -3.08
N PRO A 53 26.80 -20.24 -3.24
CA PRO A 53 27.22 -21.08 -4.37
C PRO A 53 26.89 -20.43 -5.72
N SER A 54 27.81 -20.47 -6.68
CA SER A 54 27.66 -19.77 -7.98
C SER A 54 26.84 -20.54 -9.03
N SER A 55 25.84 -21.30 -8.58
CA SER A 55 24.91 -22.05 -9.43
C SER A 55 23.70 -22.48 -8.61
N GLY A 56 22.60 -21.73 -8.74
CA GLY A 56 21.33 -21.96 -8.08
C GLY A 56 20.45 -20.71 -8.16
N THR A 57 19.18 -20.90 -8.50
CA THR A 57 18.12 -19.92 -8.24
C THR A 57 17.95 -19.75 -6.73
N PHE A 58 17.38 -18.62 -6.31
CA PHE A 58 17.24 -18.26 -4.90
C PHE A 58 16.09 -19.06 -4.26
N PRO A 59 16.34 -19.93 -3.27
CA PRO A 59 15.27 -20.76 -2.70
C PRO A 59 14.69 -20.09 -1.46
N GLY A 60 13.81 -19.10 -1.67
CA GLY A 60 12.96 -18.49 -0.63
C GLY A 60 13.54 -17.30 0.14
N ALA A 61 12.72 -16.72 1.03
CA ALA A 61 12.91 -15.38 1.59
C ALA A 61 14.16 -15.20 2.48
N LEU A 62 14.79 -14.03 2.33
CA LEU A 62 15.92 -13.56 3.14
C LEU A 62 15.43 -12.56 4.18
N SER A 63 15.70 -12.83 5.46
CA SER A 63 15.37 -11.91 6.55
C SER A 63 16.56 -11.64 7.48
N PHE A 64 16.57 -10.46 8.07
CA PHE A 64 17.60 -10.03 9.02
C PHE A 64 16.97 -9.83 10.41
N ARG A 65 17.59 -10.40 11.45
CA ARG A 65 17.19 -10.17 12.84
C ARG A 65 18.26 -9.38 13.57
N PHE A 66 17.84 -8.28 14.20
CA PHE A 66 18.65 -7.43 15.05
C PHE A 66 18.32 -7.71 16.52
N SER A 67 19.33 -7.59 17.39
CA SER A 67 19.13 -7.49 18.84
C SER A 67 19.87 -6.27 19.37
N ASP A 68 19.21 -5.47 20.19
CA ASP A 68 19.74 -4.18 20.65
C ASP A 68 20.87 -4.33 21.67
N GLY A 69 20.78 -5.29 22.59
CA GLY A 69 21.79 -5.56 23.63
C GLY A 69 21.94 -4.44 24.67
N PHE A 70 21.10 -3.41 24.60
CA PHE A 70 21.04 -2.28 25.52
C PHE A 70 19.64 -2.23 26.12
N GLY A 71 19.54 -2.19 27.46
CA GLY A 71 18.26 -2.29 28.18
C GLY A 71 17.37 -1.04 28.14
N GLU A 72 17.46 -0.22 27.11
CA GLU A 72 16.63 0.97 26.89
C GLU A 72 16.25 1.07 25.41
N PRO A 73 14.99 1.41 25.10
CA PRO A 73 14.44 1.28 23.76
C PRO A 73 15.01 2.29 22.77
N ARG A 74 15.18 1.87 21.50
CA ARG A 74 15.75 2.71 20.43
C ARG A 74 15.12 2.41 19.07
N THR A 75 14.85 3.48 18.32
CA THR A 75 14.52 3.45 16.90
C THR A 75 15.78 3.43 16.06
N VAL A 76 15.79 2.65 14.97
CA VAL A 76 16.82 2.70 13.93
C VAL A 76 16.13 2.87 12.58
N THR A 77 16.42 3.97 11.89
CA THR A 77 15.98 4.20 10.52
C THR A 77 17.04 3.66 9.55
N ILE A 78 16.60 2.98 8.50
CA ILE A 78 17.45 2.52 7.40
C ILE A 78 17.09 3.41 6.20
N ASP A 79 18.05 4.23 5.76
CA ASP A 79 17.82 5.25 4.74
C ASP A 79 18.01 4.70 3.31
N ARG A 80 18.70 3.56 3.18
CA ARG A 80 18.94 2.87 1.90
C ARG A 80 19.39 1.42 2.10
N ILE A 81 18.92 0.55 1.22
CA ILE A 81 19.45 -0.79 0.97
C ILE A 81 20.04 -0.81 -0.45
N SER A 82 21.19 -1.46 -0.62
CA SER A 82 21.73 -1.74 -1.95
C SER A 82 22.33 -3.14 -2.03
N ILE A 83 22.15 -3.78 -3.18
CA ILE A 83 22.75 -5.07 -3.52
C ILE A 83 23.73 -4.87 -4.67
N ASN A 84 25.00 -5.22 -4.45
CA ASN A 84 26.07 -5.13 -5.45
C ASN A 84 26.25 -3.73 -6.09
N GLY A 85 25.82 -2.67 -5.39
CA GLY A 85 25.92 -1.29 -5.87
C GLY A 85 24.73 -0.79 -6.67
N GLN A 86 23.67 -1.59 -6.86
CA GLN A 86 22.36 -1.09 -7.26
C GLN A 86 21.52 -0.82 -6.01
N ALA A 87 20.91 0.36 -5.94
CA ALA A 87 19.90 0.66 -4.94
C ALA A 87 18.69 -0.24 -5.16
N ILE A 88 18.11 -0.73 -4.07
CA ILE A 88 16.77 -1.29 -4.05
C ILE A 88 15.87 -0.20 -3.51
N ASP A 89 14.64 -0.11 -4.01
CA ASP A 89 13.67 0.83 -3.47
C ASP A 89 13.45 0.56 -1.97
N THR A 90 13.37 1.63 -1.19
CA THR A 90 13.32 1.56 0.29
C THR A 90 12.08 2.23 0.87
N THR A 91 11.11 2.57 0.04
CA THR A 91 9.92 3.33 0.44
C THR A 91 9.07 2.59 1.49
N TYR A 92 9.16 1.25 1.56
CA TYR A 92 8.43 0.41 2.55
C TYR A 92 9.27 -0.11 3.74
N ILE A 93 10.32 0.60 4.20
CA ILE A 93 10.98 0.24 5.48
C ILE A 93 10.27 0.91 6.66
N SER A 94 9.28 0.22 7.24
CA SER A 94 8.64 0.65 8.49
C SER A 94 9.64 0.73 9.66
N MET A 95 9.54 1.79 10.47
CA MET A 95 10.49 2.06 11.56
C MET A 95 10.35 1.06 12.71
N LEU A 96 11.38 0.24 12.92
CA LEU A 96 11.45 -0.62 14.11
C LEU A 96 11.75 0.21 15.38
N SER A 97 10.71 0.42 16.20
CA SER A 97 10.86 0.89 17.59
C SER A 97 10.98 -0.29 18.55
N LEU A 98 12.20 -0.67 18.91
CA LEU A 98 12.43 -1.75 19.88
C LEU A 98 12.08 -1.30 21.30
N THR A 99 10.86 -1.61 21.77
CA THR A 99 10.41 -1.22 23.12
C THR A 99 10.56 -2.37 24.12
N GLN A 100 11.44 -2.24 25.13
CA GLN A 100 11.55 -3.26 26.17
C GLN A 100 10.31 -3.28 27.07
N GLY A 101 9.54 -4.37 27.04
CA GLY A 101 8.61 -4.72 28.13
C GLY A 101 7.13 -4.93 27.78
N GLN A 102 6.72 -4.91 26.51
CA GLN A 102 5.33 -5.26 26.15
C GLN A 102 5.14 -6.76 25.88
N SER A 103 5.32 -7.58 26.93
CA SER A 103 4.59 -8.84 27.00
C SER A 103 3.13 -8.53 27.35
N SER A 104 2.18 -8.91 26.50
CA SER A 104 0.71 -8.65 26.59
C SER A 104 0.24 -7.29 26.03
N ALA A 105 0.14 -7.16 24.70
CA ALA A 105 -0.81 -6.27 24.00
C ALA A 105 -0.77 -6.42 22.46
N ILE A 106 0.36 -6.86 21.88
CA ILE A 106 0.46 -7.12 20.44
C ILE A 106 0.19 -8.61 20.18
N ALA A 107 -1.04 -8.91 19.79
CA ALA A 107 -1.42 -10.15 19.12
C ALA A 107 -1.82 -9.78 17.68
N SER A 108 -1.60 -10.72 16.74
CA SER A 108 -2.02 -10.66 15.33
C SER A 108 -1.65 -9.40 14.54
N ALA A 109 -0.41 -9.36 14.05
CA ALA A 109 -0.09 -9.12 12.64
C ALA A 109 1.37 -9.56 12.37
N PRO A 110 1.65 -10.49 11.44
CA PRO A 110 2.97 -10.56 10.83
C PRO A 110 3.17 -9.35 9.91
N ILE A 111 4.35 -8.76 9.91
CA ILE A 111 4.76 -7.80 8.87
C ILE A 111 5.67 -8.58 7.94
N ASP A 112 5.14 -9.00 6.79
CA ASP A 112 5.91 -9.64 5.74
C ASP A 112 6.52 -8.61 4.80
N PHE A 113 7.71 -8.92 4.29
CA PHE A 113 8.44 -8.07 3.34
C PHE A 113 8.45 -8.78 1.99
N VAL A 114 7.55 -8.37 1.09
CA VAL A 114 7.55 -8.80 -0.31
C VAL A 114 8.63 -8.03 -1.06
N PHE A 115 9.53 -8.74 -1.75
CA PHE A 115 10.62 -8.13 -2.51
C PHE A 115 10.50 -8.46 -4.00
N GLY A 116 10.08 -7.46 -4.79
CA GLY A 116 10.28 -7.42 -6.22
C GLY A 116 8.99 -7.46 -7.04
N ARG A 117 8.42 -6.29 -7.33
CA ARG A 117 7.61 -6.12 -8.54
C ARG A 117 8.50 -6.25 -9.77
N THR A 118 8.31 -7.34 -10.48
CA THR A 118 8.57 -7.43 -11.92
C THR A 118 7.33 -8.07 -12.50
N GLU A 119 6.75 -7.43 -13.53
CA GLU A 119 5.82 -7.98 -14.52
C GLU A 119 5.69 -9.51 -14.40
N PRO A 120 4.50 -10.08 -14.10
CA PRO A 120 4.37 -11.52 -13.93
C PRO A 120 4.78 -12.21 -15.24
N THR A 121 6.00 -12.78 -15.23
CA THR A 121 6.32 -13.87 -16.14
C THR A 121 5.32 -14.98 -15.87
N PRO A 122 4.76 -15.67 -16.90
CA PRO A 122 3.73 -16.68 -16.73
C PRO A 122 4.05 -17.57 -15.53
N VAL A 123 3.09 -17.65 -14.60
CA VAL A 123 3.28 -18.26 -13.28
C VAL A 123 3.86 -19.66 -13.46
N ASP A 124 5.02 -19.95 -12.84
CA ASP A 124 5.64 -21.29 -12.96
C ASP A 124 4.86 -22.29 -12.11
N ILE A 125 3.75 -22.77 -12.67
CA ILE A 125 2.85 -23.77 -12.08
C ILE A 125 3.53 -25.13 -11.84
N GLY A 126 4.73 -25.34 -12.38
CA GLY A 126 5.43 -26.62 -12.36
C GLY A 126 4.93 -27.60 -13.42
N THR A 127 4.91 -28.90 -13.11
CA THR A 127 4.42 -29.93 -14.05
C THR A 127 2.96 -30.25 -13.76
N PRO A 128 2.01 -29.96 -14.68
CA PRO A 128 0.60 -30.22 -14.45
C PRO A 128 0.27 -31.71 -14.36
N ASP A 129 -0.64 -32.04 -13.44
CA ASP A 129 -1.26 -33.36 -13.31
C ASP A 129 -2.50 -33.48 -14.22
N ILE A 130 -3.15 -32.35 -14.50
CA ILE A 130 -4.30 -32.21 -15.42
C ILE A 130 -3.94 -31.18 -16.50
N THR A 131 -4.17 -31.51 -17.76
CA THR A 131 -3.94 -30.60 -18.89
C THR A 131 -5.10 -30.65 -19.87
N GLY A 132 -5.62 -29.48 -20.25
CA GLY A 132 -6.59 -29.32 -21.33
C GLY A 132 -5.95 -29.46 -22.72
N THR A 133 -6.61 -28.89 -23.72
CA THR A 133 -6.24 -29.04 -25.13
C THR A 133 -5.82 -27.73 -25.78
N ALA A 134 -6.55 -27.28 -26.80
CA ALA A 134 -6.35 -26.00 -27.49
C ALA A 134 -7.69 -25.50 -28.04
N GLY A 135 -8.75 -25.77 -27.28
CA GLY A 135 -10.11 -25.31 -27.45
C GLY A 135 -10.95 -25.76 -26.25
N ASN A 136 -12.00 -24.99 -25.99
CA ASN A 136 -12.87 -25.01 -24.81
C ASN A 136 -13.03 -26.38 -24.12
N ASP A 137 -12.39 -26.54 -22.97
CA ASP A 137 -12.39 -27.72 -22.10
C ASP A 137 -13.13 -27.46 -20.77
N GLU A 138 -13.62 -28.54 -20.15
CA GLU A 138 -14.22 -28.52 -18.79
C GLU A 138 -13.37 -29.43 -17.90
N LEU A 139 -12.57 -28.82 -17.03
CA LEU A 139 -11.58 -29.48 -16.17
C LEU A 139 -12.05 -29.46 -14.71
N ALA A 140 -11.79 -30.55 -14.00
CA ALA A 140 -12.06 -30.66 -12.57
C ALA A 140 -10.92 -31.40 -11.87
N GLY A 141 -10.46 -30.86 -10.74
CA GLY A 141 -9.49 -31.50 -9.86
C GLY A 141 -10.14 -32.49 -8.89
N THR A 142 -9.51 -32.64 -7.73
CA THR A 142 -9.81 -33.66 -6.73
C THR A 142 -9.98 -33.04 -5.33
N ASP A 143 -10.06 -33.88 -4.29
CA ASP A 143 -10.13 -33.44 -2.88
C ASP A 143 -8.73 -33.18 -2.28
N GLY A 144 -7.72 -32.88 -3.11
CA GLY A 144 -6.39 -32.51 -2.65
C GLY A 144 -5.54 -31.92 -3.77
N ARG A 145 -4.54 -31.11 -3.39
CA ARG A 145 -3.62 -30.36 -4.27
C ARG A 145 -3.42 -30.96 -5.66
N ASP A 146 -4.02 -30.31 -6.65
CA ASP A 146 -3.82 -30.55 -8.07
C ASP A 146 -2.96 -29.43 -8.72
N ILE A 147 -2.32 -29.74 -9.85
CA ILE A 147 -1.73 -28.74 -10.76
C ILE A 147 -2.45 -28.85 -12.10
N ILE A 148 -3.13 -27.78 -12.51
CA ILE A 148 -4.01 -27.74 -13.68
C ILE A 148 -3.51 -26.67 -14.67
N SER A 149 -3.50 -27.01 -15.95
CA SER A 149 -3.29 -26.05 -17.06
C SER A 149 -4.38 -26.28 -18.11
N ALA A 150 -5.24 -25.29 -18.35
CA ALA A 150 -6.32 -25.40 -19.33
C ALA A 150 -5.78 -25.26 -20.77
N ALA A 151 -4.82 -24.35 -20.91
CA ALA A 151 -3.85 -24.12 -21.97
C ALA A 151 -4.27 -23.18 -23.11
N ALA A 152 -5.40 -23.42 -23.78
CA ALA A 152 -5.95 -22.45 -24.75
C ALA A 152 -7.37 -22.83 -25.16
N GLY A 153 -8.22 -21.82 -25.33
CA GLY A 153 -9.67 -21.97 -25.47
C GLY A 153 -10.37 -21.13 -24.41
N ASP A 154 -11.70 -20.99 -24.49
CA ASP A 154 -12.46 -20.42 -23.38
C ASP A 154 -12.88 -21.60 -22.47
N ASP A 155 -12.06 -21.88 -21.47
CA ASP A 155 -12.07 -23.08 -20.64
C ASP A 155 -12.79 -22.86 -19.29
N ARG A 156 -13.18 -23.95 -18.64
CA ARG A 156 -13.79 -23.93 -17.30
C ARG A 156 -13.07 -24.87 -16.37
N VAL A 157 -12.46 -24.34 -15.31
CA VAL A 157 -11.73 -25.12 -14.29
C VAL A 157 -12.44 -25.02 -12.94
N LEU A 158 -12.59 -26.18 -12.29
CA LEU A 158 -13.03 -26.29 -10.89
C LEU A 158 -12.02 -27.14 -10.13
N ALA A 159 -11.08 -26.51 -9.41
CA ALA A 159 -9.95 -27.23 -8.82
C ALA A 159 -10.41 -28.16 -7.67
N GLY A 160 -11.16 -27.64 -6.70
CA GLY A 160 -11.90 -28.44 -5.73
C GLY A 160 -11.56 -28.13 -4.28
N ALA A 161 -10.66 -28.91 -3.69
CA ALA A 161 -10.19 -28.71 -2.32
C ALA A 161 -8.71 -29.09 -2.17
N GLY A 162 -8.02 -28.46 -1.21
CA GLY A 162 -6.59 -28.59 -0.98
C GLY A 162 -5.77 -27.68 -1.90
N GLU A 163 -4.62 -27.19 -1.42
CA GLU A 163 -3.80 -26.13 -2.05
C GLU A 163 -3.45 -26.34 -3.55
N ASN A 164 -4.26 -25.84 -4.47
CA ASN A 164 -4.15 -26.05 -5.92
C ASN A 164 -3.26 -25.01 -6.62
N VAL A 165 -2.86 -25.33 -7.84
CA VAL A 165 -2.28 -24.36 -8.78
C VAL A 165 -2.95 -24.50 -10.13
N VAL A 166 -3.51 -23.40 -10.65
CA VAL A 166 -4.29 -23.35 -11.89
C VAL A 166 -3.75 -22.26 -12.81
N SER A 167 -3.56 -22.60 -14.09
CA SER A 167 -3.36 -21.66 -15.19
C SER A 167 -4.49 -21.87 -16.20
N GLY A 168 -5.16 -20.78 -16.59
CA GLY A 168 -6.09 -20.72 -17.71
C GLY A 168 -5.32 -20.88 -19.01
N GLY A 169 -4.79 -19.77 -19.54
CA GLY A 169 -3.67 -19.77 -20.46
C GLY A 169 -3.82 -18.82 -21.65
N ALA A 170 -4.91 -18.95 -22.40
CA ALA A 170 -5.20 -18.09 -23.55
C ALA A 170 -6.63 -18.29 -24.08
N GLY A 171 -7.47 -17.28 -23.92
CA GLY A 171 -8.91 -17.34 -24.17
C GLY A 171 -9.66 -17.00 -22.89
N ASN A 172 -10.97 -16.81 -22.97
CA ASN A 172 -11.76 -16.26 -21.87
C ASN A 172 -12.15 -17.34 -20.85
N ASP A 173 -11.31 -17.57 -19.85
CA ASP A 173 -11.40 -18.68 -18.92
C ASP A 173 -12.32 -18.39 -17.71
N THR A 174 -12.79 -19.46 -17.08
CA THR A 174 -13.50 -19.40 -15.80
C THR A 174 -12.85 -20.35 -14.80
N LEU A 175 -12.10 -19.80 -13.87
CA LEU A 175 -11.30 -20.52 -12.88
C LEU A 175 -11.96 -20.42 -11.49
N HIS A 176 -11.97 -21.53 -10.76
CA HIS A 176 -12.44 -21.57 -9.37
C HIS A 176 -11.56 -22.54 -8.58
N GLY A 177 -10.86 -22.02 -7.56
CA GLY A 177 -10.02 -22.78 -6.64
C GLY A 177 -10.86 -23.70 -5.76
N GLY A 178 -11.50 -23.11 -4.76
CA GLY A 178 -12.64 -23.67 -4.03
C GLY A 178 -12.45 -23.67 -2.52
N ALA A 179 -11.44 -24.37 -2.01
CA ALA A 179 -11.19 -24.50 -0.58
C ALA A 179 -9.74 -24.91 -0.27
N ASP A 180 -9.21 -24.36 0.82
CA ASP A 180 -7.78 -24.28 1.14
C ASP A 180 -7.04 -23.30 0.19
N ASN A 181 -5.81 -22.91 0.53
CA ASN A 181 -5.08 -21.82 -0.11
C ASN A 181 -4.64 -22.15 -1.55
N ASP A 182 -5.25 -21.53 -2.55
CA ASP A 182 -5.06 -21.79 -3.97
C ASP A 182 -4.21 -20.70 -4.68
N LEU A 183 -3.58 -21.06 -5.80
CA LEU A 183 -2.90 -20.14 -6.73
C LEU A 183 -3.54 -20.23 -8.12
N LEU A 184 -4.14 -19.13 -8.59
CA LEU A 184 -4.84 -19.05 -9.87
C LEU A 184 -4.20 -17.97 -10.76
N SER A 185 -4.04 -18.28 -12.05
CA SER A 185 -3.56 -17.37 -13.09
C SER A 185 -4.49 -17.48 -14.30
N GLY A 186 -5.09 -16.38 -14.74
CA GLY A 186 -5.83 -16.31 -16.00
C GLY A 186 -4.89 -16.43 -17.21
N ASP A 187 -3.81 -15.65 -17.14
CA ASP A 187 -2.69 -15.49 -18.09
C ASP A 187 -2.98 -14.53 -19.26
N ALA A 188 -4.03 -14.72 -20.08
CA ALA A 188 -4.27 -13.87 -21.26
C ALA A 188 -5.66 -13.97 -21.90
N ASP A 189 -6.16 -12.82 -22.37
CA ASP A 189 -7.57 -12.54 -22.70
C ASP A 189 -8.43 -12.43 -21.42
N SER A 190 -9.68 -11.93 -21.52
CA SER A 190 -10.49 -11.56 -20.33
C SER A 190 -11.05 -12.75 -19.54
N ASP A 191 -10.64 -12.89 -18.28
CA ASP A 191 -10.87 -14.04 -17.42
C ASP A 191 -11.83 -13.78 -16.24
N TYR A 192 -12.38 -14.86 -15.68
CA TYR A 192 -13.16 -14.83 -14.44
C TYR A 192 -12.54 -15.80 -13.42
N ILE A 193 -12.04 -15.27 -12.31
CA ILE A 193 -11.23 -15.99 -11.32
C ILE A 193 -11.88 -15.89 -9.95
N MET A 194 -12.06 -17.03 -9.29
CA MET A 194 -12.60 -17.13 -7.93
C MET A 194 -11.68 -18.00 -7.05
N GLY A 195 -11.09 -17.43 -6.01
CA GLY A 195 -10.30 -18.16 -5.02
C GLY A 195 -11.19 -19.14 -4.25
N GLY A 196 -11.97 -18.61 -3.32
CA GLY A 196 -13.09 -19.28 -2.68
C GLY A 196 -13.04 -19.22 -1.15
N ALA A 197 -12.18 -20.03 -0.54
CA ALA A 197 -12.05 -20.13 0.91
C ALA A 197 -10.67 -20.68 1.32
N GLY A 198 -9.75 -19.77 1.55
CA GLY A 198 -8.33 -19.98 1.80
C GLY A 198 -7.68 -18.60 1.91
N ASP A 199 -6.38 -18.51 2.21
CA ASP A 199 -5.64 -17.28 1.87
C ASP A 199 -5.04 -17.51 0.47
N ASP A 200 -5.76 -17.02 -0.55
CA ASP A 200 -5.56 -17.33 -1.96
C ASP A 200 -4.69 -16.29 -2.70
N LEU A 201 -4.12 -16.68 -3.84
CA LEU A 201 -3.31 -15.80 -4.69
C LEU A 201 -3.80 -15.85 -6.14
N LEU A 202 -4.35 -14.73 -6.61
CA LEU A 202 -5.01 -14.58 -7.90
C LEU A 202 -4.25 -13.59 -8.80
N TYR A 203 -4.00 -13.99 -10.04
CA TYR A 203 -3.49 -13.14 -11.11
C TYR A 203 -4.46 -13.18 -12.29
N GLY A 204 -4.92 -12.02 -12.78
CA GLY A 204 -5.63 -11.90 -14.05
C GLY A 204 -4.66 -12.14 -15.20
N GLY A 205 -3.95 -11.08 -15.59
CA GLY A 205 -2.80 -11.13 -16.46
C GLY A 205 -2.82 -10.04 -17.52
N ALA A 206 -3.61 -10.24 -18.58
CA ALA A 206 -3.73 -9.30 -19.68
C ALA A 206 -5.09 -9.45 -20.38
N GLY A 207 -5.98 -8.50 -20.13
CA GLY A 207 -7.38 -8.53 -20.52
C GLY A 207 -8.20 -7.73 -19.50
N GLU A 208 -9.48 -7.45 -19.79
CA GLU A 208 -10.39 -6.91 -18.78
C GLU A 208 -10.88 -8.07 -17.89
N ASP A 209 -10.27 -8.29 -16.72
CA ASP A 209 -10.44 -9.46 -15.86
C ASP A 209 -11.37 -9.21 -14.66
N VAL A 210 -11.93 -10.30 -14.10
CA VAL A 210 -12.73 -10.27 -12.86
C VAL A 210 -12.18 -11.25 -11.84
N LEU A 211 -11.62 -10.73 -10.74
CA LEU A 211 -11.01 -11.50 -9.66
C LEU A 211 -11.85 -11.39 -8.38
N ILE A 212 -12.11 -12.52 -7.72
CA ILE A 212 -12.83 -12.60 -6.45
C ILE A 212 -12.04 -13.50 -5.50
N GLY A 213 -11.50 -12.95 -4.41
CA GLY A 213 -10.81 -13.70 -3.36
C GLY A 213 -11.78 -14.60 -2.62
N GLY A 214 -12.56 -14.03 -1.71
CA GLY A 214 -13.77 -14.65 -1.16
C GLY A 214 -13.78 -14.76 0.35
N ALA A 215 -12.90 -15.59 0.94
CA ALA A 215 -12.94 -15.86 2.38
C ALA A 215 -11.59 -16.35 2.94
N GLY A 216 -10.74 -15.38 3.26
CA GLY A 216 -9.44 -15.50 3.90
C GLY A 216 -8.68 -14.22 3.65
N ASN A 217 -7.35 -14.21 3.73
CA ASN A 217 -6.55 -13.00 3.51
C ASN A 217 -5.91 -13.10 2.12
N ASP A 218 -6.64 -12.65 1.12
CA ASP A 218 -6.37 -12.94 -0.29
C ASP A 218 -5.44 -11.89 -0.91
N VAL A 219 -4.70 -12.29 -1.96
CA VAL A 219 -3.86 -11.38 -2.76
C VAL A 219 -4.32 -11.44 -4.21
N LEU A 220 -4.83 -10.31 -4.72
CA LEU A 220 -5.35 -10.16 -6.07
C LEU A 220 -4.48 -9.18 -6.86
N ASN A 221 -4.16 -9.54 -8.10
CA ASN A 221 -3.43 -8.70 -9.05
C ASN A 221 -4.17 -8.77 -10.39
N GLY A 222 -4.73 -7.64 -10.83
CA GLY A 222 -5.42 -7.53 -12.12
C GLY A 222 -4.43 -7.74 -13.25
N GLY A 223 -3.61 -6.72 -13.51
CA GLY A 223 -2.43 -6.81 -14.35
C GLY A 223 -2.38 -5.74 -15.43
N ALA A 224 -3.14 -5.91 -16.51
CA ALA A 224 -3.11 -5.00 -17.64
C ALA A 224 -4.41 -4.99 -18.43
N ASP A 225 -4.85 -3.79 -18.83
CA ASP A 225 -6.21 -3.43 -19.22
C ASP A 225 -7.13 -3.29 -17.97
N ASN A 226 -8.44 -3.04 -18.13
CA ASN A 226 -9.30 -2.55 -17.03
C ASN A 226 -9.93 -3.70 -16.24
N ASP A 227 -9.56 -3.84 -14.97
CA ASP A 227 -9.88 -5.01 -14.14
C ASP A 227 -10.92 -4.72 -13.05
N THR A 228 -11.50 -5.78 -12.48
CA THR A 228 -12.45 -5.69 -11.36
C THR A 228 -12.08 -6.71 -10.26
N LEU A 229 -11.67 -6.21 -9.10
CA LEU A 229 -11.13 -6.99 -7.99
C LEU A 229 -12.04 -6.89 -6.76
N TYR A 230 -12.42 -8.05 -6.19
CA TYR A 230 -13.17 -8.15 -4.94
C TYR A 230 -12.39 -8.98 -3.91
N GLY A 231 -11.94 -8.39 -2.80
CA GLY A 231 -11.36 -9.14 -1.67
C GLY A 231 -12.40 -10.00 -0.94
N ASP A 232 -13.59 -9.42 -0.75
CA ASP A 232 -14.78 -9.98 -0.08
C ASP A 232 -14.67 -10.07 1.45
N ALA A 233 -13.83 -10.95 2.02
CA ALA A 233 -13.87 -11.22 3.47
C ALA A 233 -12.57 -11.76 4.11
N GLY A 234 -11.62 -10.86 4.31
CA GLY A 234 -10.54 -10.96 5.28
C GLY A 234 -9.72 -9.68 5.25
N ASN A 235 -8.40 -9.77 5.46
CA ASN A 235 -7.52 -8.61 5.31
C ASN A 235 -6.75 -8.77 4.00
N ASP A 236 -7.28 -8.19 2.93
CA ASP A 236 -6.92 -8.52 1.56
C ASP A 236 -5.91 -7.52 0.99
N VAL A 237 -5.24 -7.91 -0.10
CA VAL A 237 -4.29 -7.04 -0.84
C VAL A 237 -4.65 -7.05 -2.32
N LEU A 238 -5.12 -5.92 -2.83
CA LEU A 238 -5.58 -5.74 -4.21
C LEU A 238 -4.63 -4.80 -4.96
N TYR A 239 -4.20 -5.21 -6.15
CA TYR A 239 -3.39 -4.43 -7.07
C TYR A 239 -4.09 -4.33 -8.43
N GLY A 240 -4.42 -3.12 -8.89
CA GLY A 240 -4.87 -2.89 -10.28
C GLY A 240 -3.74 -3.10 -11.29
N GLU A 241 -2.58 -2.50 -11.00
CA GLU A 241 -1.37 -2.41 -11.83
C GLU A 241 -1.49 -1.45 -13.02
N ALA A 242 -2.24 -1.76 -14.08
CA ALA A 242 -2.24 -0.96 -15.31
C ALA A 242 -3.56 -0.98 -16.10
N GLY A 243 -4.55 -0.28 -15.57
CA GLY A 243 -5.89 -0.15 -16.14
C GLY A 243 -6.62 1.05 -15.54
N ASN A 244 -7.92 1.18 -15.85
CA ASN A 244 -8.84 2.01 -15.08
C ASN A 244 -9.72 1.06 -14.26
N ASP A 245 -9.30 0.73 -13.05
CA ASP A 245 -9.68 -0.48 -12.34
C ASP A 245 -10.78 -0.25 -11.27
N GLU A 246 -11.51 -1.32 -10.93
CA GLU A 246 -12.57 -1.32 -9.90
C GLU A 246 -12.15 -2.24 -8.73
N LEU A 247 -11.62 -1.67 -7.63
CA LEU A 247 -11.12 -2.41 -6.46
C LEU A 247 -12.06 -2.29 -5.26
N LEU A 248 -12.49 -3.43 -4.69
CA LEU A 248 -13.35 -3.48 -3.51
C LEU A 248 -12.76 -4.40 -2.43
N GLY A 249 -12.29 -3.85 -1.30
CA GLY A 249 -11.86 -4.63 -0.14
C GLY A 249 -13.03 -5.40 0.49
N ASN A 250 -14.10 -4.65 0.77
CA ASN A 250 -15.36 -5.04 1.43
C ASN A 250 -15.28 -5.20 2.95
N ALA A 251 -14.56 -6.19 3.49
CA ALA A 251 -14.75 -6.59 4.89
C ALA A 251 -13.53 -7.15 5.61
N GLY A 252 -12.54 -6.29 5.81
CA GLY A 252 -11.58 -6.40 6.91
C GLY A 252 -10.67 -5.19 6.97
N ASN A 253 -9.36 -5.39 7.03
CA ASN A 253 -8.39 -4.31 7.04
C ASN A 253 -7.50 -4.46 5.79
N ASP A 254 -7.91 -3.81 4.71
CA ASP A 254 -7.47 -4.13 3.36
C ASP A 254 -6.41 -3.14 2.85
N TYR A 255 -5.61 -3.60 1.89
CA TYR A 255 -4.63 -2.78 1.17
C TYR A 255 -5.01 -2.72 -0.31
N LEU A 256 -5.39 -1.54 -0.80
CA LEU A 256 -5.76 -1.31 -2.18
C LEU A 256 -4.72 -0.40 -2.86
N TYR A 257 -4.26 -0.80 -4.03
CA TYR A 257 -3.33 -0.05 -4.88
C TYR A 257 -3.95 0.06 -6.28
N GLY A 258 -4.30 1.27 -6.73
CA GLY A 258 -4.71 1.53 -8.11
C GLY A 258 -3.55 1.35 -9.09
N ASP A 259 -2.38 1.88 -8.70
CA ASP A 259 -1.14 1.92 -9.47
C ASP A 259 -1.18 2.89 -10.69
N ALA A 260 -1.89 2.57 -11.79
CA ALA A 260 -1.76 3.37 -13.02
C ALA A 260 -2.99 3.42 -13.97
N GLY A 261 -3.94 4.30 -13.64
CA GLY A 261 -4.98 4.84 -14.53
C GLY A 261 -5.98 5.69 -13.73
N ASP A 262 -7.19 5.96 -14.25
CA ASP A 262 -8.21 6.64 -13.43
C ASP A 262 -9.08 5.58 -12.72
N ASP A 263 -8.77 5.30 -11.45
CA ASP A 263 -9.26 4.13 -10.71
C ASP A 263 -10.45 4.42 -9.78
N TRP A 264 -11.21 3.37 -9.45
CA TRP A 264 -12.23 3.41 -8.41
C TRP A 264 -11.95 2.39 -7.31
N MET A 265 -11.89 2.89 -6.07
CA MET A 265 -11.55 2.07 -4.90
C MET A 265 -12.55 2.27 -3.75
N ASP A 266 -13.00 1.16 -3.15
CA ASP A 266 -13.88 1.13 -1.96
C ASP A 266 -13.32 0.14 -0.93
N GLY A 267 -12.75 0.65 0.18
CA GLY A 267 -12.23 -0.18 1.27
C GLY A 267 -13.34 -0.97 1.95
N GLY A 268 -14.34 -0.25 2.45
CA GLY A 268 -15.64 -0.79 2.84
C GLY A 268 -15.86 -0.81 4.35
N ALA A 269 -15.32 -1.82 5.05
CA ALA A 269 -15.66 -2.09 6.45
C ALA A 269 -14.53 -2.72 7.27
N GLY A 270 -13.55 -1.89 7.60
CA GLY A 270 -12.64 -2.03 8.73
C GLY A 270 -11.64 -0.88 8.63
N ASN A 271 -10.36 -1.10 8.94
CA ASN A 271 -9.37 -0.02 8.86
C ASN A 271 -8.47 -0.24 7.64
N ASP A 272 -8.77 0.45 6.56
CA ASP A 272 -8.23 0.18 5.23
C ASP A 272 -7.08 1.14 4.88
N THR A 273 -6.26 0.76 3.89
CA THR A 273 -5.15 1.58 3.38
C THR A 273 -5.16 1.58 1.85
N MET A 274 -5.28 2.77 1.26
CA MET A 274 -5.52 2.96 -0.18
C MET A 274 -4.47 3.88 -0.80
N TYR A 275 -3.98 3.54 -1.99
CA TYR A 275 -3.02 4.33 -2.78
C TYR A 275 -3.55 4.46 -4.22
N GLY A 276 -3.75 5.70 -4.69
CA GLY A 276 -4.07 6.00 -6.10
C GLY A 276 -2.85 5.83 -7.02
N ASP A 277 -1.70 6.33 -6.55
CA ASP A 277 -0.42 6.35 -7.27
C ASP A 277 -0.42 7.29 -8.49
N THR A 278 -0.97 6.92 -9.65
CA THR A 278 -0.98 7.78 -10.84
C THR A 278 -2.30 7.78 -11.61
N GLY A 279 -3.15 8.77 -11.34
CA GLY A 279 -4.52 8.74 -11.81
C GLY A 279 -5.38 9.96 -11.50
N ALA A 280 -6.64 9.92 -11.91
CA ALA A 280 -7.66 10.83 -11.41
C ALA A 280 -8.70 10.01 -10.63
N ASP A 281 -8.34 9.66 -9.40
CA ASP A 281 -8.93 8.52 -8.70
C ASP A 281 -10.12 8.89 -7.84
N LEU A 282 -10.98 7.90 -7.60
CA LEU A 282 -12.15 8.02 -6.73
C LEU A 282 -12.08 6.98 -5.62
N MET A 283 -11.71 7.44 -4.42
CA MET A 283 -11.48 6.61 -3.23
C MET A 283 -12.55 6.79 -2.16
N ASN A 284 -13.00 5.69 -1.58
CA ASN A 284 -13.87 5.64 -0.42
C ASN A 284 -13.31 4.67 0.64
N GLY A 285 -12.90 5.16 1.81
CA GLY A 285 -12.48 4.29 2.93
C GLY A 285 -13.69 3.54 3.50
N GLY A 286 -14.73 4.30 3.84
CA GLY A 286 -16.05 3.80 4.16
C GLY A 286 -16.32 3.68 5.65
N GLY A 287 -15.56 2.85 6.37
CA GLY A 287 -16.07 2.17 7.55
C GLY A 287 -15.10 1.78 8.67
N GLY A 288 -14.04 2.54 8.92
CA GLY A 288 -13.22 2.44 10.13
C GLY A 288 -12.32 3.65 10.30
N ASP A 289 -11.13 3.52 10.91
CA ASP A 289 -10.14 4.60 10.88
C ASP A 289 -9.18 4.34 9.71
N ASP A 290 -9.44 4.98 8.57
CA ASP A 290 -8.87 4.65 7.26
C ASP A 290 -7.67 5.54 6.88
N VAL A 291 -6.84 5.07 5.93
CA VAL A 291 -5.69 5.81 5.40
C VAL A 291 -5.73 5.84 3.87
N MET A 292 -5.71 7.03 3.26
CA MET A 292 -5.76 7.19 1.79
C MET A 292 -4.69 8.16 1.29
N TYR A 293 -4.05 7.80 0.18
CA TYR A 293 -3.03 8.59 -0.52
C TYR A 293 -3.43 8.75 -1.99
N GLY A 294 -3.58 9.99 -2.47
CA GLY A 294 -3.75 10.30 -3.89
C GLY A 294 -2.46 10.09 -4.68
N GLU A 295 -1.41 10.79 -4.26
CA GLU A 295 -0.06 10.84 -4.86
C GLU A 295 0.03 11.78 -6.08
N ASP A 296 -0.14 11.32 -7.33
CA ASP A 296 -0.07 12.17 -8.54
C ASP A 296 -1.44 12.29 -9.26
N ASP A 297 -1.72 13.48 -9.81
CA ASP A 297 -2.88 13.86 -10.65
C ASP A 297 -4.11 14.49 -9.95
N ASN A 298 -5.38 14.04 -9.97
CA ASN A 298 -6.48 14.84 -9.37
C ASN A 298 -7.61 14.00 -8.78
N ASP A 299 -7.70 13.91 -7.45
CA ASP A 299 -8.47 12.85 -6.80
C ASP A 299 -9.74 13.33 -6.07
N ASP A 300 -10.70 12.42 -5.88
CA ASP A 300 -11.87 12.60 -5.03
C ASP A 300 -11.88 11.53 -3.92
N MET A 301 -11.50 11.93 -2.71
CA MET A 301 -11.34 11.07 -1.54
C MET A 301 -12.46 11.28 -0.52
N ASN A 302 -12.94 10.18 0.06
CA ASN A 302 -13.99 10.18 1.09
C ASN A 302 -13.69 9.18 2.21
N GLY A 303 -13.26 9.66 3.37
CA GLY A 303 -12.94 8.80 4.53
C GLY A 303 -14.17 8.05 5.01
N GLY A 304 -15.22 8.78 5.39
CA GLY A 304 -16.53 8.22 5.66
C GLY A 304 -16.85 8.18 7.16
N ALA A 305 -16.47 7.12 7.85
CA ALA A 305 -16.96 6.83 9.20
C ALA A 305 -15.93 6.25 10.18
N GLY A 306 -14.87 7.01 10.45
CA GLY A 306 -14.04 6.90 11.64
C GLY A 306 -13.10 8.09 11.73
N ASN A 307 -11.87 7.92 12.21
CA ASN A 307 -10.90 9.01 12.34
C ASN A 307 -9.85 8.88 11.24
N ASP A 308 -10.16 9.44 10.08
CA ASP A 308 -9.48 9.08 8.83
C ASP A 308 -8.24 9.95 8.57
N THR A 309 -7.29 9.42 7.81
CA THR A 309 -6.06 10.13 7.39
C THR A 309 -5.96 10.16 5.87
N MET A 310 -5.89 11.36 5.29
CA MET A 310 -5.83 11.60 3.85
C MET A 310 -4.66 12.51 3.49
N ASP A 311 -3.99 12.20 2.38
CA ASP A 311 -2.98 13.04 1.74
C ASP A 311 -3.27 13.08 0.22
N GLY A 312 -3.53 14.26 -0.35
CA GLY A 312 -3.83 14.44 -1.78
C GLY A 312 -2.60 14.25 -2.67
N GLY A 313 -1.44 14.74 -2.23
CA GLY A 313 -0.21 14.63 -3.00
C GLY A 313 -0.01 15.82 -3.94
N ALA A 314 -0.20 15.64 -5.25
CA ALA A 314 0.12 16.63 -6.26
C ALA A 314 -0.99 16.77 -7.31
N GLY A 315 -1.94 17.68 -7.06
CA GLY A 315 -3.18 17.72 -7.83
C GLY A 315 -4.08 18.94 -7.72
N ILE A 316 -5.39 18.67 -7.72
CA ILE A 316 -6.47 19.62 -7.37
C ILE A 316 -7.57 18.80 -6.70
N ASP A 317 -7.35 18.48 -5.43
CA ASP A 317 -7.97 17.30 -4.85
C ASP A 317 -9.25 17.63 -4.08
N ARG A 318 -10.11 16.63 -3.90
CA ARG A 318 -11.45 16.77 -3.33
C ARG A 318 -11.61 15.83 -2.15
N MET A 319 -11.24 16.29 -0.96
CA MET A 319 -11.26 15.47 0.25
C MET A 319 -12.50 15.72 1.12
N ARG A 320 -13.06 14.64 1.64
CA ARG A 320 -14.11 14.62 2.66
C ARG A 320 -13.69 13.69 3.80
N GLY A 321 -13.56 14.24 5.01
CA GLY A 321 -13.38 13.46 6.24
C GLY A 321 -14.64 12.64 6.51
N GLY A 322 -15.68 13.29 7.03
CA GLY A 322 -16.98 12.69 7.21
C GLY A 322 -17.36 12.66 8.68
N ALA A 323 -17.25 11.50 9.33
CA ALA A 323 -17.78 11.29 10.67
C ALA A 323 -16.73 10.76 11.68
N GLY A 324 -15.73 11.58 12.01
CA GLY A 324 -14.90 11.39 13.19
C GLY A 324 -14.00 12.57 13.49
N ASN A 325 -12.68 12.39 13.58
CA ASN A 325 -11.75 13.48 13.91
C ASN A 325 -10.56 13.40 12.97
N ASP A 326 -10.75 13.95 11.78
CA ASP A 326 -9.99 13.51 10.62
C ASP A 326 -8.69 14.31 10.44
N ILE A 327 -7.77 13.79 9.65
CA ILE A 327 -6.51 14.43 9.26
C ILE A 327 -6.47 14.48 7.74
N MET A 328 -6.42 15.68 7.16
CA MET A 328 -6.31 15.90 5.71
C MET A 328 -5.10 16.78 5.40
N HIS A 329 -4.35 16.37 4.39
CA HIS A 329 -3.28 17.12 3.73
C HIS A 329 -3.65 17.29 2.25
N GLY A 330 -3.67 18.53 1.76
CA GLY A 330 -3.90 18.86 0.35
C GLY A 330 -2.71 18.42 -0.49
N GLY A 331 -1.60 19.11 -0.30
CA GLY A 331 -0.34 18.81 -0.96
C GLY A 331 0.10 19.98 -1.83
N ASP A 332 0.52 19.71 -3.06
CA ASP A 332 0.75 20.71 -4.10
C ASP A 332 -0.50 20.83 -5.00
N GLY A 333 -1.45 21.73 -4.69
CA GLY A 333 -2.72 21.84 -5.44
C GLY A 333 -3.65 23.01 -5.09
N ASP A 334 -4.71 23.22 -5.89
CA ASP A 334 -5.77 24.23 -5.62
C ASP A 334 -6.97 23.54 -4.88
N ASP A 335 -6.69 22.91 -3.74
CA ASP A 335 -7.49 21.80 -3.20
C ASP A 335 -8.79 22.19 -2.48
N TYR A 336 -9.68 21.22 -2.32
CA TYR A 336 -10.98 21.37 -1.64
C TYR A 336 -11.18 20.34 -0.53
N MET A 337 -11.22 20.81 0.72
CA MET A 337 -11.38 19.96 1.91
C MET A 337 -12.65 20.24 2.69
N LEU A 338 -13.33 19.17 3.10
CA LEU A 338 -14.46 19.16 4.03
C LEU A 338 -14.17 18.22 5.22
N GLY A 339 -14.03 18.74 6.45
CA GLY A 339 -13.97 17.88 7.65
C GLY A 339 -15.32 17.24 7.99
N GLU A 340 -16.40 17.97 7.72
CA GLU A 340 -17.78 17.61 8.05
C GLU A 340 -18.08 17.53 9.56
N ALA A 341 -17.74 16.45 10.27
CA ALA A 341 -18.31 16.17 11.59
C ALA A 341 -17.37 15.61 12.68
N GLY A 342 -16.32 16.37 13.03
CA GLY A 342 -15.78 16.38 14.41
C GLY A 342 -14.60 17.32 14.63
N ASP A 343 -13.61 16.93 15.44
CA ASP A 343 -12.49 17.81 15.85
C ASP A 343 -11.29 17.67 14.89
N ASP A 344 -11.52 18.08 13.64
CA ASP A 344 -10.67 17.75 12.47
C ASP A 344 -9.37 18.58 12.35
N ARG A 345 -8.42 18.09 11.54
CA ARG A 345 -7.16 18.76 11.17
C ARG A 345 -7.05 18.82 9.65
N LEU A 346 -7.08 20.03 9.10
CA LEU A 346 -6.98 20.26 7.66
C LEU A 346 -5.73 21.10 7.38
N HIS A 347 -4.87 20.60 6.49
CA HIS A 347 -3.68 21.28 5.99
C HIS A 347 -3.77 21.44 4.48
N GLY A 348 -3.79 22.67 3.96
CA GLY A 348 -3.73 22.96 2.52
C GLY A 348 -2.37 22.66 1.88
N ASP A 349 -1.30 22.85 2.64
CA ASP A 349 0.10 22.78 2.20
C ASP A 349 0.44 23.83 1.13
N GLY A 350 0.14 23.65 -0.16
CA GLY A 350 0.60 24.54 -1.23
C GLY A 350 -0.28 24.70 -2.47
N GLY A 351 -1.12 25.73 -2.51
CA GLY A 351 -1.62 26.32 -3.76
C GLY A 351 -2.67 27.41 -3.55
N LEU A 352 -3.93 27.16 -3.88
CA LEU A 352 -5.06 28.04 -3.52
C LEU A 352 -6.24 27.21 -3.01
N ASP A 353 -6.04 26.75 -1.79
CA ASP A 353 -6.87 25.75 -1.13
C ASP A 353 -8.12 26.35 -0.45
N ALA A 354 -9.16 25.53 -0.36
CA ALA A 354 -10.47 25.85 0.20
C ALA A 354 -10.87 24.81 1.27
N LEU A 355 -10.65 25.17 2.53
CA LEU A 355 -10.83 24.31 3.70
C LEU A 355 -12.12 24.66 4.45
N VAL A 356 -12.95 23.64 4.73
CA VAL A 356 -14.18 23.77 5.51
C VAL A 356 -14.18 22.76 6.65
N GLY A 357 -13.91 23.22 7.88
CA GLY A 357 -13.87 22.34 9.06
C GLY A 357 -15.22 21.68 9.38
N GLY A 358 -16.32 22.44 9.31
CA GLY A 358 -17.65 21.89 9.57
C GLY A 358 -18.08 21.96 11.04
N ALA A 359 -18.32 20.80 11.65
CA ALA A 359 -19.06 20.67 12.90
C ALA A 359 -18.26 20.07 14.08
N GLY A 360 -17.19 20.75 14.50
CA GLY A 360 -16.56 20.49 15.80
C GLY A 360 -15.62 21.61 16.24
N ALA A 361 -14.46 21.22 16.77
CA ALA A 361 -13.37 22.11 17.19
C ALA A 361 -12.16 22.02 16.23
N ASP A 362 -12.47 22.16 14.94
CA ASP A 362 -11.59 22.07 13.77
C ASP A 362 -10.33 22.98 13.81
N SER A 363 -9.19 22.41 13.38
CA SER A 363 -7.89 23.07 13.26
C SER A 363 -7.49 23.15 11.78
N MET A 364 -7.59 24.34 11.19
CA MET A 364 -7.25 24.58 9.77
C MET A 364 -6.01 25.46 9.60
N TYR A 365 -5.14 25.05 8.69
CA TYR A 365 -4.02 25.82 8.14
C TYR A 365 -4.08 25.63 6.62
N GLY A 366 -4.13 26.70 5.82
CA GLY A 366 -4.08 26.58 4.36
C GLY A 366 -2.65 26.29 3.93
N GLY A 367 -1.88 27.30 3.54
CA GLY A 367 -0.43 27.19 3.58
C GLY A 367 0.30 28.22 2.74
N ALA A 368 0.89 27.76 1.65
CA ALA A 368 1.62 28.59 0.70
C ALA A 368 0.71 29.14 -0.40
N GLY A 369 -0.34 29.89 -0.04
CA GLY A 369 -1.37 30.30 -0.99
C GLY A 369 -2.15 31.58 -0.69
N ASN A 370 -3.36 31.67 -1.27
CA ASN A 370 -4.36 32.72 -0.97
C ASN A 370 -5.67 32.07 -0.48
N ASP A 371 -5.53 31.29 0.58
CA ASP A 371 -6.43 30.21 0.97
C ASP A 371 -7.78 30.70 1.54
N HIS A 372 -8.81 29.87 1.37
CA HIS A 372 -10.18 30.13 1.82
C HIS A 372 -10.58 29.17 2.95
N LEU A 373 -10.41 29.60 4.21
CA LEU A 373 -10.73 28.79 5.40
C LEU A 373 -12.09 29.18 6.01
N PHE A 374 -12.97 28.20 6.24
CA PHE A 374 -14.30 28.35 6.85
C PHE A 374 -14.50 27.32 7.96
N GLY A 375 -14.80 27.76 9.19
CA GLY A 375 -15.12 26.82 10.27
C GLY A 375 -15.42 27.49 11.59
N ASN A 376 -15.54 26.68 12.63
CA ASN A 376 -15.93 27.11 13.98
C ASN A 376 -14.75 27.10 14.98
N GLY A 377 -13.65 26.41 14.65
CA GLY A 377 -12.45 26.30 15.48
C GLY A 377 -11.34 27.34 15.21
N PRO A 378 -10.15 27.16 15.83
CA PRO A 378 -9.01 28.08 15.70
C PRO A 378 -8.27 27.96 14.37
N ILE A 379 -8.52 28.91 13.46
CA ILE A 379 -7.81 29.06 12.18
C ILE A 379 -6.37 29.58 12.39
N MET A 380 -5.38 28.90 11.81
CA MET A 380 -3.94 29.19 11.91
C MET A 380 -3.28 29.52 10.57
N ALA A 381 -3.91 30.34 9.73
CA ALA A 381 -3.33 30.75 8.44
C ALA A 381 -1.96 31.44 8.61
N GLN A 382 -0.93 31.00 7.87
CA GLN A 382 0.29 31.79 7.68
C GLN A 382 0.04 32.92 6.68
N ALA A 383 0.63 34.09 6.97
CA ALA A 383 0.66 35.28 6.11
C ALA A 383 -0.67 35.99 5.77
N VAL A 384 -1.26 36.71 6.74
CA VAL A 384 -1.99 37.97 6.43
C VAL A 384 -1.36 39.18 7.15
N THR A 385 -0.85 40.15 6.39
CA THR A 385 -0.35 41.47 6.85
C THR A 385 -0.15 42.45 5.67
N LEU A 386 0.03 43.79 5.88
CA LEU A 386 0.27 44.81 4.78
C LEU A 386 0.96 46.24 4.99
N THR A 387 1.02 46.99 6.15
CA THR A 387 1.48 48.44 6.46
C THR A 387 0.52 49.75 6.53
N TYR A 388 -0.72 49.77 7.08
CA TYR A 388 -1.87 50.75 6.84
C TYR A 388 -1.72 52.25 7.24
N ASN A 389 -2.38 53.23 6.53
CA ASN A 389 -2.73 54.59 7.04
C ASN A 389 -3.59 55.48 6.05
N ASN A 390 -4.00 56.70 6.47
CA ASN A 390 -4.85 57.67 5.73
C ASN A 390 -4.25 58.25 4.41
N ALA A 391 -3.31 57.54 3.77
CA ALA A 391 -2.77 57.80 2.45
C ALA A 391 -2.76 56.56 1.52
N GLY A 392 -3.09 55.35 2.02
CA GLY A 392 -3.06 54.10 1.25
C GLY A 392 -3.34 52.83 2.09
N LEU A 393 -3.85 51.78 1.45
CA LEU A 393 -4.43 50.56 2.04
C LEU A 393 -3.36 49.60 2.62
N SER A 394 -3.43 49.11 3.89
CA SER A 394 -2.49 48.05 4.40
C SER A 394 -2.71 47.25 5.79
N TYR A 395 -1.72 47.11 6.74
CA TYR A 395 -1.53 46.22 8.00
C TYR A 395 -2.75 46.10 8.96
N SER A 396 -2.84 45.25 10.01
CA SER A 396 -1.90 44.56 10.94
C SER A 396 -2.66 43.43 11.68
N ILE A 397 -2.08 42.28 12.04
CA ILE A 397 -2.81 41.23 12.80
C ILE A 397 -2.25 40.99 14.21
N ALA A 398 -3.16 40.97 15.19
CA ALA A 398 -2.96 40.38 16.52
C ALA A 398 -4.31 39.83 17.04
N THR A 399 -4.54 38.55 16.78
CA THR A 399 -5.55 37.65 17.41
C THR A 399 -7.05 37.98 17.32
N ASN A 400 -7.83 36.91 17.10
CA ASN A 400 -9.29 36.77 17.15
C ASN A 400 -10.08 37.23 15.90
N SER A 401 -10.25 36.26 15.00
CA SER A 401 -11.42 36.00 14.13
C SER A 401 -12.03 37.16 13.33
N TYR A 402 -11.76 37.20 12.02
CA TYR A 402 -12.56 37.96 11.05
C TYR A 402 -12.72 37.22 9.72
N TYR A 403 -13.97 37.02 9.32
CA TYR A 403 -14.33 36.79 7.91
C TYR A 403 -14.02 38.04 7.09
N MET A 404 -13.60 37.88 5.83
CA MET A 404 -13.68 38.96 4.85
C MET A 404 -14.01 38.47 3.43
N VAL A 405 -15.28 38.18 3.18
CA VAL A 405 -15.82 38.14 1.82
C VAL A 405 -15.97 39.57 1.32
N VAL A 406 -15.15 39.98 0.34
CA VAL A 406 -15.29 41.28 -0.35
C VAL A 406 -15.98 41.08 -1.69
N ASN A 407 -17.32 41.05 -1.67
CA ASN A 407 -18.09 41.30 -2.89
C ASN A 407 -18.09 42.80 -3.20
N THR A 408 -17.66 43.18 -4.41
CA THR A 408 -17.90 44.52 -4.98
C THR A 408 -18.93 44.41 -6.13
N PRO A 409 -19.76 45.44 -6.35
CA PRO A 409 -20.93 45.37 -7.24
C PRO A 409 -20.60 45.40 -8.74
#